data_AF-A0A1L9H0K8-F1
#
_entry.id   AF-A0A1L9H0K8-F1
#
_cell.length_a   1.000
_cell.length_b   1.000
_cell.length_c   1.000
_cell.angle_alpha   90.00
_cell.angle_beta   90.00
_cell.angle_gamma   90.00
#
_symmetry.space_group_name_H-M   'P 1'
#
loop_
_entity.id
_entity.type
_entity.pdbx_description
1 polymer ?
#
loop_
_entity_poly.entity_id
_entity_poly.type
_entity_poly.pdbx_seq_one_letter_code
_entity_poly.pdbx_strand_id
1 'polypeptide(L)' 'MATLSIPLTKNLEEFIEMEVRLGRSENKASVVRRALRLLAEEEAVASVLKADQEIREGKVFSGDLKKLSRKFSR' A
#
# COMPACT_ATOMS: atom_id res chain seq x y z
N MET A 1 21.62 1.29 5.92
CA MET A 1 21.14 0.96 4.56
C MET A 1 20.77 -0.50 4.54
N ALA A 2 19.61 -0.85 3.98
CA ALA A 2 19.23 -2.23 3.70
C ALA A 2 19.21 -2.42 2.17
N THR A 3 19.70 -3.57 1.70
CA THR A 3 19.76 -3.92 0.28
C THR A 3 18.76 -5.02 -0.01
N LEU A 4 18.02 -4.87 -1.11
CA LEU A 4 17.09 -5.88 -1.61
C LEU A 4 17.72 -6.53 -2.85
N SER A 5 17.88 -7.86 -2.82
CA SER A 5 18.30 -8.66 -3.98
C SER A 5 17.23 -9.69 -4.26
N ILE A 6 16.51 -9.50 -5.36
CA ILE A 6 15.41 -10.37 -5.76
C ILE A 6 15.53 -10.70 -7.25
N PRO A 7 15.16 -11.91 -7.69
CA PRO A 7 15.04 -12.21 -9.10
C PRO A 7 13.87 -11.42 -9.68
N LEU A 8 14.09 -10.82 -10.85
CA LEU A 8 13.06 -10.13 -11.62
C LEU A 8 12.71 -10.94 -12.86
N THR A 9 11.44 -10.93 -13.23
CA THR A 9 11.02 -11.43 -14.53
C THR A 9 11.46 -10.46 -15.63
N LYS A 10 11.63 -10.97 -16.85
CA LYS A 10 12.03 -10.18 -18.01
C LYS A 10 11.16 -8.94 -18.21
N ASN A 11 9.85 -9.08 -18.05
CA ASN A 11 8.90 -7.97 -18.19
C ASN A 11 9.12 -6.85 -17.16
N LEU A 12 9.47 -7.20 -15.91
CA LEU A 12 9.75 -6.22 -14.87
C LEU A 12 11.07 -5.50 -15.13
N GLU A 13 12.08 -6.22 -15.63
CA GLU A 13 13.33 -5.61 -16.03
C GLU A 13 13.15 -4.64 -17.20
N GLU A 14 12.41 -5.05 -18.24
CA GLU A 14 12.07 -4.21 -19.40
C GLU A 14 11.31 -2.94 -18.97
N PHE A 15 10.37 -3.06 -18.03
CA PHE A 15 9.68 -1.91 -17.46
C PHE A 15 10.64 -0.95 -16.76
N ILE A 16 11.53 -1.46 -15.89
CA ILE A 16 12.49 -0.63 -15.16
C ILE A 16 13.43 0.08 -16.13
N GLU A 17 13.90 -0.61 -17.17
CA GLU A 17 14.77 -0.01 -18.19
C GLU A 17 14.05 1.05 -19.01
N MET A 18 12.79 0.82 -19.36
CA MET A 18 11.96 1.81 -20.04
C MET A 18 11.77 3.07 -19.19
N GLU A 19 11.50 2.94 -17.89
CA GLU A 19 11.34 4.09 -16.98
C GLU A 19 12.59 4.96 -16.90
N VAL A 20 13.78 4.34 -16.88
CA VAL A 20 15.06 5.06 -16.91
C VAL A 20 15.28 5.70 -18.27
N ARG A 21 15.03 4.97 -19.37
CA ARG A 21 15.18 5.47 -20.75
C ARG A 21 14.30 6.69 -21.04
N LEU A 22 13.09 6.71 -20.49
CA LEU A 22 12.15 7.82 -20.62
C LEU A 22 12.46 8.99 -19.68
N GLY A 23 13.55 8.94 -18.91
CA GLY A 23 13.97 10.00 -18.02
C GLY A 23 13.06 10.18 -16.80
N ARG A 24 12.14 9.24 -16.53
CA ARG A 24 11.26 9.29 -15.36
C ARG A 24 11.98 8.95 -14.06
N SER A 25 13.19 8.39 -14.14
CA SER A 25 14.02 8.07 -12.98
C SER A 25 15.49 8.03 -13.35
N GLU A 26 16.34 8.39 -12.39
CA GLU A 26 17.80 8.50 -12.59
C GLU A 26 18.49 7.14 -12.76
N ASN A 27 17.95 6.07 -12.16
CA ASN A 27 18.50 4.72 -12.23
C ASN A 27 17.45 3.65 -11.86
N LYS A 28 17.79 2.38 -12.13
CA LYS A 28 16.93 1.21 -11.84
C LYS A 28 16.46 1.19 -10.38
N ALA A 29 17.36 1.47 -9.44
CA ALA A 29 17.04 1.46 -8.01
C ALA A 29 16.07 2.58 -7.61
N SER A 30 16.14 3.74 -8.27
CA SER A 30 15.20 4.85 -8.05
C SER A 30 13.78 4.49 -8.49
N VAL A 31 13.65 3.77 -9.61
CA VAL A 31 12.35 3.25 -10.08
C VAL A 31 11.73 2.35 -9.02
N VAL A 32 12.51 1.39 -8.51
CA VAL A 32 12.03 0.43 -7.49
C VAL A 32 11.66 1.15 -6.19
N ARG A 33 12.49 2.08 -5.71
CA ARG A 33 12.17 2.86 -4.50
C ARG A 33 10.90 3.69 -4.66
N ARG A 34 10.68 4.29 -5.83
CA ARG A 34 9.46 5.03 -6.13
C ARG A 34 8.24 4.11 -6.13
N ALA A 35 8.34 2.94 -6.75
CA ALA A 35 7.26 1.96 -6.76
C ALA A 35 6.90 1.47 -5.35
N LEU A 36 7.88 1.22 -4.49
CA LEU A 36 7.64 0.82 -3.10
C LEU A 36 6.94 1.90 -2.28
N ARG A 37 7.28 3.18 -2.49
CA ARG A 37 6.56 4.30 -1.83
C ARG A 37 5.13 4.40 -2.30
N LEU A 38 4.91 4.31 -3.62
CA LEU A 38 3.57 4.35 -4.18
C LEU A 38 2.69 3.21 -3.63
N LEU A 39 3.23 1.99 -3.56
CA LEU A 39 2.51 0.85 -2.97
C LEU A 39 2.09 1.13 -1.51
N ALA A 40 3.00 1.67 -0.70
CA ALA A 40 2.67 2.01 0.69
C ALA A 40 1.58 3.09 0.80
N GLU A 41 1.58 4.08 -0.10
CA GLU A 41 0.53 5.10 -0.17
C GLU A 41 -0.81 4.49 -0.60
N GLU A 42 -0.80 3.62 -1.62
CA GLU A 42 -1.99 2.93 -2.11
C GLU A 42 -2.62 2.03 -1.05
N GLU A 43 -1.82 1.30 -0.26
CA GLU A 43 -2.32 0.50 0.85
C GLU A 43 -2.98 1.36 1.94
N ALA A 44 -2.42 2.53 2.25
CA ALA A 44 -3.01 3.45 3.20
C ALA A 44 -4.36 4.00 2.70
N VAL A 45 -4.45 4.37 1.41
CA VAL A 45 -5.70 4.80 0.79
C VAL A 45 -6.73 3.67 0.76
N ALA A 46 -6.33 2.46 0.37
CA ALA A 46 -7.19 1.29 0.33
C ALA A 46 -7.76 0.95 1.70
N SER A 47 -6.98 1.11 2.77
CA SER A 47 -7.45 0.94 4.15
C SER A 47 -8.60 1.90 4.49
N VAL A 48 -8.48 3.18 4.11
CA VAL A 48 -9.53 4.18 4.36
C VAL A 48 -10.77 3.88 3.53
N LEU A 49 -10.60 3.58 2.24
CA LEU A 49 -11.73 3.26 1.36
C LEU A 49 -12.47 2.00 1.82
N LYS A 50 -11.74 0.99 2.30
CA LYS A 50 -12.33 -0.20 2.89
C LYS A 50 -13.13 0.14 4.14
N ALA A 51 -12.59 0.99 5.02
CA ALA A 51 -13.33 1.44 6.20
C ALA A 51 -14.61 2.21 5.83
N ASP A 52 -14.56 3.08 4.82
CA ASP A 52 -15.77 3.78 4.32
C ASP A 52 -16.81 2.80 3.79
N GLN A 53 -16.38 1.79 3.05
CA GLN A 53 -17.26 0.73 2.56
C GLN A 53 -17.91 -0.06 3.70
N GLU A 54 -17.16 -0.41 4.74
CA GLU A 54 -17.69 -1.09 5.93
C GLU A 54 -18.72 -0.22 6.68
N ILE A 55 -18.56 1.10 6.69
CA ILE A 55 -19.57 2.05 7.20
C ILE A 55 -20.86 1.95 6.38
N ARG A 56 -20.76 2.02 5.05
CA ARG A 56 -21.93 1.93 4.15
C ARG A 56 -22.67 0.61 4.27
N GLU A 57 -21.94 -0.47 4.52
CA GLU A 57 -22.50 -1.81 4.72
C GLU A 57 -23.08 -2.03 6.13
N GLY A 58 -23.04 -1.02 7.01
CA GLY A 58 -23.59 -1.10 8.36
C GLY A 58 -22.78 -1.98 9.31
N LYS A 59 -21.52 -2.27 8.98
CA LYS A 59 -20.61 -3.10 9.79
C LYS A 59 -19.99 -2.35 10.97
N VAL A 60 -20.40 -1.09 11.18
CA VAL A 60 -19.87 -0.22 12.23
C VAL A 60 -20.63 -0.44 13.53
N PHE A 61 -19.90 -0.49 14.63
CA PHE A 61 -20.49 -0.49 15.96
C PHE A 61 -20.90 0.92 16.37
N SER A 62 -22.19 1.14 16.61
CA SER A 62 -22.75 2.39 17.12
C SER A 62 -23.30 2.22 18.54
N GLY A 63 -23.15 3.23 19.40
CA GLY A 63 -23.76 3.27 20.74
C GLY A 63 -22.79 3.70 21.85
N ASP A 64 -23.19 3.45 23.10
CA ASP A 64 -22.40 3.79 24.29
C ASP A 64 -21.06 3.04 24.32
N LEU A 65 -19.96 3.81 24.33
CA LEU A 65 -18.59 3.30 24.35
C LEU A 65 -18.33 2.33 25.52
N LYS A 66 -18.94 2.56 26.69
CA LYS A 66 -18.81 1.68 27.87
C LYS A 66 -19.50 0.33 27.66
N LYS A 67 -20.56 0.28 26.84
CA LYS A 67 -21.24 -0.97 26.46
C LYS A 67 -20.48 -1.70 25.35
N LEU A 68 -19.91 -0.96 24.40
CA LEU A 68 -19.13 -1.52 23.31
C LEU A 68 -17.82 -2.13 23.81
N SER A 69 -17.09 -1.45 24.71
CA SER A 69 -15.82 -1.96 25.24
C SER A 69 -15.96 -3.29 25.97
N ARG A 70 -17.09 -3.54 26.63
CA ARG A 70 -17.41 -4.82 27.28
C ARG A 70 -17.53 -6.00 26.32
N LYS A 71 -17.78 -5.77 25.02
CA LYS A 71 -17.81 -6.85 24.00
C LYS A 71 -16.41 -7.34 23.61
N PHE A 72 -15.38 -6.53 23.86
CA PHE A 72 -14.00 -6.78 23.44
C PHE A 72 -13.04 -6.99 24.63
N SER A 73 -13.43 -6.59 25.84
CA SER A 73 -12.71 -6.93 27.07
C SER A 73 -13.00 -8.38 27.43
N ARG A 74 -12.04 -9.27 27.18
CA ARG A 74 -11.93 -10.56 27.88
C ARG A 74 -11.55 -10.33 29.33
#